data_AF-A0A1N6QB87-F1
#
_entry.id   AF-A0A1N6QB87-F1
#
_cell.length_a   1.000
_cell.length_b   1.000
_cell.length_c   1.000
_cell.angle_alpha   90.00
_cell.angle_beta   90.00
_cell.angle_gamma   90.00
#
_symmetry.space_group_name_H-M   'P 1'
#
loop_
_entity.id
_entity.type
_entity.pdbx_description
1 polymer ?
#
loop_
_entity_poly.entity_id
_entity_poly.type
_entity_poly.pdbx_seq_one_letter_code
_entity_poly.pdbx_strand_id
1 'polypeptide(L)'
;MSIQNFEVQGMAELEEALLDLGAETGFKTLRSAGRKAMEPVLIAATIGANRDSGDLKDSMAISSRKGKGGNRAVDIDVGPTKKKAAKSEGGRELSGVAHKAIAQEYGTSDQEAEPFLRPALDQNVDRVLDLFGSELGKAIARAVKKANRGK
;
A
#
# COMPACT_ATOMS: atom_id res chain seq x y z
N MET A 1 5.33 -5.02 20.53
CA MET A 1 4.41 -4.47 19.51
C MET A 1 3.23 -3.91 20.26
N SER A 2 3.07 -2.58 20.31
CA SER A 2 1.89 -1.98 20.95
C SER A 2 0.67 -2.33 20.12
N ILE A 3 -0.36 -2.89 20.75
CA ILE A 3 -1.66 -3.09 20.12
C ILE A 3 -2.30 -1.70 20.04
N GLN A 4 -2.41 -1.17 18.83
CA GLN A 4 -3.15 0.07 18.56
C GLN A 4 -4.59 -0.33 18.19
N ASN A 5 -5.56 0.23 18.90
CA ASN A 5 -6.97 0.06 18.60
C ASN A 5 -7.48 1.29 17.87
N PHE A 6 -8.23 1.09 16.80
CA PHE A 6 -8.84 2.15 16.00
C PHE A 6 -10.35 1.98 15.99
N GLU A 7 -11.08 3.07 16.19
CA GLU A 7 -12.53 3.09 15.99
C GLU A 7 -12.83 3.71 14.62
N VAL A 8 -13.56 2.98 13.78
CA VAL A 8 -13.96 3.44 12.45
C VAL A 8 -15.48 3.34 12.34
N GLN A 9 -16.12 4.45 12.01
CA GLN A 9 -17.58 4.56 11.87
C GLN A 9 -17.97 4.60 10.38
N GLY A 10 -19.20 4.22 10.06
CA GLY A 10 -19.75 4.32 8.69
C GLY A 10 -19.38 3.17 7.74
N MET A 11 -18.97 2.01 8.26
CA MET A 11 -18.53 0.88 7.42
C MET A 11 -19.68 0.14 6.73
N ALA A 12 -20.88 0.13 7.32
CA ALA A 12 -22.05 -0.49 6.73
C ALA A 12 -22.54 0.30 5.51
N GLU A 13 -22.66 1.62 5.67
CA GLU A 13 -23.06 2.57 4.61
C GLU A 13 -22.03 2.57 3.48
N LEU A 14 -20.75 2.41 3.81
CA LEU A 14 -19.68 2.26 2.83
C LEU A 14 -19.82 0.97 2.02
N GLU A 15 -20.07 -0.15 2.69
CA GLU A 15 -20.24 -1.45 2.03
C GLU A 15 -21.41 -1.40 1.05
N GLU A 16 -22.55 -0.86 1.47
CA GLU A 16 -23.73 -0.65 0.63
C GLU A 16 -23.40 0.20 -0.61
N ALA A 17 -22.79 1.37 -0.41
CA ALA A 17 -22.41 2.25 -1.51
C ALA A 17 -21.43 1.60 -2.51
N LEU A 18 -20.56 0.69 -2.05
CA LEU A 18 -19.64 -0.04 -2.92
C LEU A 18 -20.32 -1.19 -3.66
N LEU A 19 -21.30 -1.85 -3.05
CA LEU A 19 -22.10 -2.89 -3.69
C LEU A 19 -22.99 -2.32 -4.79
N ASP A 20 -23.57 -1.14 -4.59
CA ASP A 20 -24.39 -0.43 -5.58
C ASP A 20 -23.62 -0.07 -6.86
N LEU A 21 -22.31 0.15 -6.75
CA LEU A 21 -21.44 0.39 -7.91
C LEU A 21 -21.19 -0.89 -8.74
N GLY A 22 -21.54 -2.06 -8.19
CA GLY A 22 -21.20 -3.37 -8.70
C GLY A 22 -19.79 -3.82 -8.31
N ALA A 23 -19.61 -5.14 -8.15
CA ALA A 23 -18.41 -5.75 -7.58
C ALA A 23 -17.09 -5.32 -8.25
N GLU A 24 -17.05 -5.19 -9.58
CA GLU A 24 -15.84 -4.80 -10.30
C GLU A 24 -15.48 -3.32 -10.08
N THR A 25 -16.47 -2.43 -10.17
CA THR A 25 -16.28 -0.99 -9.95
C THR A 25 -15.94 -0.73 -8.50
N GLY A 26 -16.65 -1.35 -7.55
CA GLY A 26 -16.36 -1.28 -6.12
C GLY A 26 -14.92 -1.72 -5.81
N PHE A 27 -14.47 -2.84 -6.38
CA PHE A 27 -13.07 -3.29 -6.25
C PHE A 27 -12.06 -2.26 -6.78
N LYS A 28 -12.28 -1.70 -7.98
CA LYS A 28 -11.37 -0.70 -8.56
C LYS A 28 -11.34 0.59 -7.73
N THR A 29 -12.49 1.01 -7.20
CA THR A 29 -12.65 2.16 -6.30
C THR A 29 -11.85 1.95 -5.02
N LEU A 30 -12.06 0.83 -4.32
CA LEU A 30 -11.31 0.45 -3.12
C LEU A 30 -9.81 0.38 -3.37
N ARG A 31 -9.40 -0.32 -4.43
CA ARG A 31 -7.99 -0.45 -4.82
C ARG A 31 -7.36 0.90 -5.08
N SER A 32 -8.05 1.82 -5.76
CA SER A 32 -7.52 3.15 -6.05
C SER A 32 -7.36 3.98 -4.78
N ALA A 33 -8.34 3.96 -3.88
CA ALA A 33 -8.28 4.71 -2.63
C ALA A 33 -7.17 4.18 -1.73
N GLY A 34 -7.11 2.87 -1.52
CA GLY A 34 -6.11 2.23 -0.68
C GLY A 34 -4.68 2.46 -1.16
N ARG A 35 -4.45 2.45 -2.48
CA ARG A 35 -3.13 2.77 -3.05
C ARG A 35 -2.68 4.19 -2.73
N LYS A 36 -3.58 5.17 -2.79
CA LYS A 36 -3.24 6.56 -2.48
C LYS A 36 -3.02 6.80 -1.00
N ALA A 37 -3.84 6.17 -0.17
CA ALA A 37 -3.72 6.25 1.28
C ALA A 37 -2.34 5.78 1.78
N MET A 38 -1.72 4.82 1.08
CA MET A 38 -0.40 4.27 1.42
C MET A 38 0.79 5.07 0.89
N GLU A 39 0.58 6.19 0.19
CA GLU A 39 1.68 7.04 -0.32
C GLU A 39 2.62 7.55 0.77
N PRO A 40 2.16 8.03 1.96
CA PRO A 40 3.05 8.43 3.04
C PRO A 40 3.92 7.29 3.56
N VAL A 41 3.36 6.08 3.65
CA VAL A 41 4.08 4.87 4.07
C VAL A 41 5.18 4.54 3.07
N LEU A 42 4.90 4.62 1.77
CA LEU A 42 5.90 4.41 0.73
C LEU A 42 7.05 5.43 0.85
N ILE A 43 6.74 6.70 1.09
CA ILE A 43 7.75 7.75 1.25
C ILE A 43 8.63 7.45 2.46
N ALA A 44 8.03 7.20 3.62
CA ALA A 44 8.76 6.89 4.85
C ALA A 44 9.63 5.64 4.71
N ALA A 45 9.08 4.56 4.13
CA ALA A 45 9.83 3.34 3.86
C ALA A 45 10.99 3.56 2.87
N THR A 46 10.81 4.40 1.84
CA THR A 46 11.88 4.69 0.88
C THR A 46 13.00 5.53 1.52
N ILE A 47 12.65 6.42 2.45
CA ILE A 47 13.64 7.19 3.23
C ILE A 47 14.45 6.26 4.13
N GLY A 48 13.76 5.38 4.87
CA GLY A 48 14.38 4.44 5.82
C GLY A 48 15.11 3.27 5.19
N ALA A 49 14.88 2.94 3.92
CA ALA A 49 15.65 1.92 3.22
C ALA A 49 17.14 2.32 3.11
N ASN A 50 18.05 1.35 3.21
CA ASN A 50 19.48 1.60 3.13
C ASN A 50 19.94 1.93 1.71
N ARG A 51 21.01 2.73 1.63
CA ARG A 51 21.49 3.30 0.36
C ARG A 51 22.53 2.44 -0.35
N ASP A 52 23.09 1.40 0.28
CA ASP A 52 24.20 0.55 -0.21
C ASP A 52 24.48 0.65 -1.72
N SER A 53 23.63 0.00 -2.54
CA SER A 53 23.66 0.07 -4.01
C SER A 53 22.56 0.93 -4.64
N GLY A 54 21.65 1.47 -3.82
CA GLY A 54 20.43 2.18 -4.22
C GLY A 54 19.25 1.27 -4.59
N ASP A 55 19.52 -0.01 -4.90
CA ASP A 55 18.53 -0.95 -5.44
C ASP A 55 17.27 -1.10 -4.58
N LEU A 56 17.45 -1.09 -3.26
CA LEU A 56 16.34 -1.26 -2.34
C LEU A 56 15.37 -0.08 -2.46
N LYS A 57 15.88 1.16 -2.43
CA LYS A 57 15.09 2.39 -2.64
C LYS A 57 14.40 2.39 -4.00
N ASP A 58 15.13 2.06 -5.06
CA ASP A 58 14.61 2.08 -6.43
C ASP A 58 13.51 1.03 -6.66
N SER A 59 13.55 -0.07 -5.91
CA SER A 59 12.58 -1.16 -6.01
C SER A 59 11.31 -0.95 -5.19
N MET A 60 11.28 0.03 -4.28
CA MET A 60 10.15 0.29 -3.40
C MET A 60 8.89 0.70 -4.20
N ALA A 61 7.77 0.06 -3.89
CA ALA A 61 6.49 0.44 -4.47
C ALA A 61 5.31 0.00 -3.61
N ILE A 62 4.18 0.66 -3.89
CA ILE A 62 2.86 0.20 -3.47
C ILE A 62 2.39 -0.87 -4.46
N SER A 63 2.18 -2.08 -3.95
CA SER A 63 1.58 -3.18 -4.68
C SER A 63 0.14 -3.40 -4.22
N SER A 64 -0.65 -4.10 -5.04
CA SER A 64 -2.05 -4.34 -4.68
C SER A 64 -2.57 -5.58 -5.40
N ARG A 65 -3.36 -6.38 -4.70
CA ARG A 65 -3.85 -7.67 -5.17
C ARG A 65 -5.27 -7.90 -4.66
N LYS A 66 -6.06 -8.67 -5.40
CA LYS A 66 -7.41 -9.05 -4.95
C LYS A 66 -7.25 -9.89 -3.68
N GLY A 67 -8.09 -9.61 -2.67
CA GLY A 67 -8.08 -10.40 -1.45
C GLY A 67 -8.37 -11.87 -1.77
N LYS A 68 -7.64 -12.78 -1.14
CA LYS A 68 -7.85 -14.23 -1.28
C LYS A 68 -8.54 -14.74 -0.02
N GLY A 69 -9.87 -14.91 -0.09
CA GLY A 69 -10.70 -15.44 0.99
C GLY A 69 -11.00 -14.46 2.13
N GLY A 70 -12.06 -14.75 2.90
CA GLY A 70 -12.54 -13.94 4.02
C GLY A 70 -13.20 -12.61 3.62
N ASN A 71 -13.42 -11.72 4.61
CA ASN A 71 -13.92 -10.34 4.43
C ASN A 71 -12.85 -9.36 3.89
N ARG A 72 -12.02 -9.80 2.91
CA ARG A 72 -10.95 -8.99 2.33
C ARG A 72 -11.21 -8.74 0.85
N ALA A 73 -11.56 -7.51 0.48
CA ALA A 73 -11.75 -7.13 -0.92
C ALA A 73 -10.42 -6.89 -1.66
N VAL A 74 -9.46 -6.23 -1.01
CA VAL A 74 -8.17 -5.85 -1.59
C VAL A 74 -7.07 -5.86 -0.53
N ASP A 75 -5.90 -6.36 -0.88
CA ASP A 75 -4.68 -6.18 -0.09
C ASP A 75 -3.81 -5.11 -0.77
N ILE A 76 -3.33 -4.15 0.02
CA ILE A 76 -2.40 -3.10 -0.40
C ILE A 76 -1.14 -3.25 0.45
N ASP A 77 0.00 -3.41 -0.21
CA ASP A 77 1.29 -3.67 0.45
C ASP A 77 2.31 -2.62 0.01
N VAL A 78 3.21 -2.22 0.91
CA VAL A 78 4.40 -1.41 0.61
C VAL A 78 5.64 -2.26 0.79
N GLY A 79 6.52 -2.27 -0.22
CA GLY A 79 7.76 -3.02 -0.16
C GLY A 79 8.50 -3.05 -1.51
N PRO A 80 9.66 -3.71 -1.56
CA PRO A 80 10.39 -3.90 -2.81
C PRO A 80 9.60 -4.79 -3.77
N THR A 81 9.53 -4.40 -5.04
CA THR A 81 8.82 -5.18 -6.07
C THR A 81 9.73 -5.54 -7.24
N LYS A 82 9.60 -6.78 -7.74
CA LYS A 82 10.35 -7.25 -8.92
C LYS A 82 10.14 -6.36 -10.16
N LYS A 83 8.94 -5.78 -10.31
CA LYS A 83 8.60 -4.90 -11.44
C LYS A 83 9.38 -3.59 -11.44
N LYS A 84 9.62 -3.01 -10.25
CA LYS A 84 10.45 -1.82 -10.10
C LYS A 84 11.94 -2.19 -10.12
N ALA A 85 12.28 -3.33 -9.52
CA ALA A 85 13.60 -3.92 -9.59
C ALA A 85 14.10 -4.07 -11.05
N ALA A 86 13.23 -4.50 -11.97
CA ALA A 86 13.58 -4.67 -13.38
C ALA A 86 13.72 -3.36 -14.20
N LYS A 87 13.44 -2.19 -13.60
CA LYS A 87 13.41 -0.87 -14.29
C LYS A 87 14.40 0.14 -13.71
N SER A 88 15.47 -0.34 -13.06
CA SER A 88 16.45 0.57 -12.44
C SER A 88 17.08 1.52 -13.44
N GLU A 89 17.52 2.68 -12.93
CA GLU A 89 18.30 3.62 -13.72
C GLU A 89 19.57 2.93 -14.24
N GLY A 90 19.75 2.98 -15.57
CA GLY A 90 20.89 2.38 -16.26
C GLY A 90 20.73 0.91 -16.68
N GLY A 91 19.56 0.30 -16.47
CA GLY A 91 19.32 -1.09 -16.91
C GLY A 91 20.03 -2.15 -16.05
N ARG A 92 20.43 -1.78 -14.82
CA ARG A 92 21.03 -2.72 -13.86
C ARG A 92 19.98 -3.73 -13.38
N GLU A 93 20.32 -5.00 -13.40
CA GLU A 93 19.46 -6.04 -12.85
C GLU A 93 19.44 -5.96 -11.32
N LEU A 94 18.36 -5.46 -10.74
CA LEU A 94 18.21 -5.36 -9.28
C LEU A 94 17.92 -6.74 -8.71
N SER A 95 18.99 -7.46 -8.37
CA SER A 95 18.95 -8.80 -7.78
C SER A 95 18.74 -8.75 -6.26
N GLY A 96 17.97 -9.70 -5.74
CA GLY A 96 17.88 -9.96 -4.29
C GLY A 96 17.17 -8.89 -3.45
N VAL A 97 16.45 -7.92 -4.03
CA VAL A 97 15.84 -6.79 -3.29
C VAL A 97 14.92 -7.21 -2.14
N ALA A 98 14.21 -8.33 -2.28
CA ALA A 98 13.37 -8.87 -1.21
C ALA A 98 14.21 -9.40 -0.03
N HIS A 99 15.33 -10.09 -0.32
CA HIS A 99 16.25 -10.55 0.71
C HIS A 99 16.95 -9.37 1.40
N LYS A 100 17.36 -8.36 0.63
CA LYS A 100 17.93 -7.10 1.18
C LYS A 100 16.96 -6.42 2.15
N ALA A 101 15.68 -6.31 1.78
CA ALA A 101 14.67 -5.73 2.66
C ALA A 101 14.45 -6.54 3.94
N ILE A 102 14.42 -7.87 3.85
CA ILE A 102 14.27 -8.75 5.03
C ILE A 102 15.50 -8.63 5.94
N ALA A 103 16.71 -8.67 5.35
CA ALA A 103 17.97 -8.52 6.07
C ALA A 103 18.05 -7.18 6.80
N GLN A 104 17.64 -6.08 6.14
CA GLN A 104 17.56 -4.79 6.80
C GLN A 104 16.48 -4.78 7.90
N GLU A 105 15.26 -5.21 7.62
CA GLU A 105 14.13 -5.10 8.55
C GLU A 105 14.29 -5.92 9.85
N TYR A 106 14.98 -7.06 9.77
CA TYR A 106 15.09 -8.02 10.87
C TYR A 106 16.53 -8.34 11.29
N GLY A 107 17.53 -7.86 10.56
CA GLY A 107 18.92 -8.23 10.76
C GLY A 107 19.25 -9.62 10.20
N THR A 108 20.52 -9.96 10.28
CA THR A 108 21.06 -11.30 9.98
C THR A 108 22.11 -11.66 11.05
N SER A 109 22.77 -12.80 10.92
CA SER A 109 23.89 -13.15 11.81
C SER A 109 25.03 -12.12 11.78
N ASP A 110 25.22 -11.42 10.64
CA ASP A 110 26.35 -10.53 10.39
C ASP A 110 25.94 -9.05 10.25
N GLN A 111 24.64 -8.72 10.38
CA GLN A 111 24.10 -7.38 10.20
C GLN A 111 23.03 -7.09 11.26
N GLU A 112 23.15 -5.96 11.96
CA GLU A 112 22.12 -5.50 12.89
C GLU A 112 20.80 -5.15 12.18
N ALA A 113 19.69 -5.30 12.89
CA ALA A 113 18.37 -4.96 12.37
C ALA A 113 18.17 -3.44 12.35
N GLU A 114 17.73 -2.93 11.21
CA GLU A 114 17.32 -1.54 11.02
C GLU A 114 15.90 -1.49 10.42
N PRO A 115 14.86 -1.72 11.25
CA PRO A 115 13.47 -1.75 10.79
C PRO A 115 13.08 -0.45 10.08
N PHE A 116 12.44 -0.58 8.92
CA PHE A 116 12.06 0.57 8.09
C PHE A 116 10.65 0.45 7.51
N LEU A 117 10.17 -0.77 7.26
CA LEU A 117 8.81 -1.02 6.76
C LEU A 117 7.78 -0.93 7.87
N ARG A 118 8.00 -1.64 8.99
CA ARG A 118 7.07 -1.61 10.13
C ARG A 118 6.96 -0.21 10.73
N PRO A 119 8.07 0.50 11.04
CA PRO A 119 7.99 1.86 11.56
C PRO A 119 7.33 2.83 10.56
N ALA A 120 7.57 2.68 9.26
CA ALA A 120 6.91 3.51 8.25
C ALA A 120 5.39 3.35 8.26
N LEU A 121 4.88 2.14 8.47
CA LEU A 121 3.45 1.91 8.62
C LEU A 121 2.95 2.46 9.96
N ASP A 122 3.58 2.07 11.07
CA ASP A 122 3.15 2.41 12.43
C ASP A 122 3.09 3.93 12.66
N GLN A 123 4.03 4.70 12.11
CA GLN A 123 4.07 6.16 12.25
C GLN A 123 3.05 6.88 11.36
N ASN A 124 2.47 6.20 10.38
CA ASN A 124 1.56 6.81 9.41
C ASN A 124 0.12 6.28 9.52
N VAL A 125 -0.21 5.38 10.46
CA VAL A 125 -1.52 4.71 10.49
C VAL A 125 -2.69 5.70 10.47
N ASP A 126 -2.70 6.70 11.35
CA ASP A 126 -3.77 7.71 11.39
C ASP A 126 -3.90 8.44 10.05
N ARG A 127 -2.78 8.85 9.47
CA ARG A 127 -2.73 9.52 8.16
C ARG A 127 -3.23 8.61 7.05
N VAL A 128 -2.92 7.32 7.10
CA VAL A 128 -3.44 6.34 6.14
C VAL A 128 -4.96 6.24 6.26
N LEU A 129 -5.50 6.15 7.47
CA LEU A 129 -6.95 6.05 7.70
C LEU A 129 -7.70 7.31 7.20
N ASP A 130 -7.19 8.50 7.52
CA ASP A 130 -7.76 9.77 7.07
C ASP A 130 -7.74 9.89 5.54
N LEU A 131 -6.58 9.61 4.93
CA LEU A 131 -6.43 9.65 3.48
C LEU A 131 -7.29 8.60 2.79
N PHE A 132 -7.43 7.41 3.40
CA PHE A 132 -8.26 6.36 2.86
C PHE A 132 -9.72 6.78 2.82
N GLY A 133 -10.28 7.31 3.92
CA GLY A 133 -11.64 7.83 3.95
C GLY A 133 -11.87 8.93 2.91
N SER A 134 -10.95 9.92 2.85
CA SER A 134 -11.02 11.03 1.90
C SER A 134 -10.94 10.58 0.44
N GLU A 135 -9.97 9.72 0.09
CA GLU A 135 -9.81 9.23 -1.29
C GLU A 135 -10.91 8.26 -1.70
N LEU A 136 -11.46 7.49 -0.76
CA LEU A 136 -12.57 6.57 -1.01
C LEU A 136 -13.85 7.33 -1.31
N GLY A 137 -14.20 8.35 -0.52
CA GLY A 137 -15.35 9.23 -0.82
C GLY A 137 -15.23 9.87 -2.20
N LYS A 138 -14.05 10.40 -2.55
CA LYS A 138 -13.77 10.94 -3.90
C LYS A 138 -13.88 9.87 -4.99
N ALA A 139 -13.44 8.63 -4.72
CA ALA A 139 -13.46 7.55 -5.68
C ALA A 139 -14.90 7.06 -5.94
N ILE A 140 -15.73 6.95 -4.89
CA ILE A 140 -17.15 6.62 -4.98
C ILE A 140 -17.90 7.70 -5.79
N ALA A 141 -17.73 8.97 -5.45
CA ALA A 141 -18.37 10.07 -6.19
C ALA A 141 -18.01 10.06 -7.69
N ARG A 142 -16.74 9.76 -8.02
CA ARG A 142 -16.29 9.59 -9.41
C ARG A 142 -16.93 8.38 -10.08
N ALA A 143 -17.05 7.26 -9.37
CA ALA A 143 -17.66 6.04 -9.89
C ALA A 143 -19.15 6.24 -10.19
N VAL A 144 -19.91 6.87 -9.27
CA VAL A 144 -21.33 7.24 -9.47
C VAL A 144 -21.49 8.15 -10.69
N LYS A 145 -20.68 9.21 -10.80
CA LYS A 145 -20.70 10.11 -11.96
C LYS A 145 -20.43 9.38 -13.27
N LYS A 146 -19.54 8.38 -13.27
CA LYS A 146 -19.24 7.59 -14.47
C LYS A 146 -20.39 6.65 -14.83
N ALA A 147 -21.00 6.00 -13.84
CA ALA A 147 -22.16 5.13 -14.04
C ALA A 147 -23.33 5.90 -14.66
N ASN A 148 -23.57 7.13 -14.22
CA ASN A 148 -24.65 7.98 -14.74
C ASN A 148 -24.38 8.57 -16.14
N ARG A 149 -23.13 8.53 -16.63
CA ARG A 149 -22.77 9.01 -17.99
C ARG A 149 -22.76 7.90 -19.05
N GLY A 150 -22.80 6.63 -18.62
CA GLY A 150 -22.86 5.46 -19.49
C GLY A 150 -24.26 4.89 -19.67
N LYS A 151 -25.26 5.48 -19.01
CA LYS A 151 -26.69 5.35 -19.33
C LYS A 151 -27.08 6.50 -20.26
#